data_AF-A0A0D2X374-F1
#
_entry.id   AF-A0A0D2X374-F1
#
_cell.length_a   1.000
_cell.length_b   1.000
_cell.length_c   1.000
_cell.angle_alpha   90.00
_cell.angle_beta   90.00
_cell.angle_gamma   90.00
#
_symmetry.space_group_name_H-M   'P 1'
#
loop_
_entity.id
_entity.type
_entity.pdbx_description
1 polymer ?
#
loop_
_entity_poly.entity_id
_entity_poly.type
_entity_poly.pdbx_seq_one_letter_code
_entity_poly.pdbx_strand_id
1 'polypeptide(L)'
;MDFIVDADANSAAADVIVFVREAIERLPQLRESLLNQLLDSFHMIRTPVVSGAALWIAGEYAHSLKQVQQAMSEIQRAIGELPIVESEARAAAALAAGEFEAAAPSSAEAPSLSAPMPAKRLVAADGTYITQSALSQARPSASAGPVGSRSDKPALRAMYLDGDYSTAPILASTLVKLALRARELAAAEPNGVPVSNAFSAQCMLILASILHLGRSGLATAEIDDDVHERLMVCVRVLADPDDPILAGIFRRDCHHAFLEMLQAQRQREEEAKVADSKNKKAAIQADDMIEFRQLKPKGASDLGSTEDEFEVSLQRAKGASDGASAEGESSASAVDMTKLSRVFQLTGFSDPIYAEAYVNINQYDIVLDVLVVNQTNDTLQNLTIELTTMSDLKLGEKPSTHTIRPHDFCTIRASIKVSSTDTGTIFGNVVYDIAGSAAADRNCVVLNDIHVDIMDYIVPTSCSDEEFRSMWATFDWENSLPVLTGLTSLTDYLHYFEKITNMKTLTTDAALMSDSGILVANLAAKSLFGEDALANLSIELTGEGRIVGRVRIRSRTQGIAVALGKKFTLSQSSVPLPPSKPAAPAEVAAENDGETAE
;
A
#
# COMPACT_ATOMS: atom_id res chain seq x y z
N MET A 1 -18.07 23.13 2.51
CA MET A 1 -17.03 23.53 1.55
C MET A 1 -15.98 24.43 2.20
N ASP A 2 -16.33 25.25 3.19
CA ASP A 2 -15.37 26.14 3.89
C ASP A 2 -14.15 25.41 4.49
N PHE A 3 -14.31 24.17 4.92
CA PHE A 3 -13.22 23.32 5.43
C PHE A 3 -12.19 22.90 4.35
N ILE A 4 -12.56 22.97 3.08
CA ILE A 4 -11.70 22.64 1.92
C ILE A 4 -10.76 23.82 1.58
N VAL A 5 -11.12 25.03 2.00
CA VAL A 5 -10.39 26.27 1.74
C VAL A 5 -9.31 26.54 2.79
N ASP A 6 -9.40 25.92 3.96
CA ASP A 6 -8.46 26.13 5.07
C ASP A 6 -7.13 25.37 4.82
N ALA A 7 -6.05 26.12 4.66
CA ALA A 7 -4.72 25.62 4.30
C ALA A 7 -4.03 24.83 5.44
N ASP A 8 -4.51 25.00 6.68
CA ASP A 8 -3.91 24.37 7.87
C ASP A 8 -4.46 22.96 8.13
N ALA A 9 -5.52 22.53 7.42
CA ALA A 9 -6.23 21.26 7.61
C ALA A 9 -5.98 20.24 6.47
N ASN A 10 -4.74 20.15 5.96
CA ASN A 10 -4.42 19.44 4.72
C ASN A 10 -4.90 17.97 4.64
N SER A 11 -4.85 17.18 5.73
CA SER A 11 -5.32 15.79 5.70
C SER A 11 -6.84 15.69 5.68
N ALA A 12 -7.51 16.42 6.56
CA ALA A 12 -8.96 16.35 6.67
C ALA A 12 -9.66 16.97 5.45
N ALA A 13 -9.07 18.00 4.83
CA ALA A 13 -9.58 18.56 3.57
C ALA A 13 -9.49 17.56 2.40
N ALA A 14 -8.43 16.74 2.35
CA ALA A 14 -8.27 15.68 1.36
C ALA A 14 -9.35 14.59 1.54
N ASP A 15 -9.62 14.17 2.77
CA ASP A 15 -10.68 13.19 3.07
C ASP A 15 -12.06 13.73 2.67
N VAL A 16 -12.33 15.00 2.95
CA VAL A 16 -13.61 15.64 2.60
C VAL A 16 -13.81 15.70 1.10
N ILE A 17 -12.79 16.06 0.30
CA ILE A 17 -12.98 16.12 -1.16
C ILE A 17 -13.12 14.73 -1.79
N VAL A 18 -12.44 13.71 -1.25
CA VAL A 18 -12.62 12.30 -1.66
C VAL A 18 -14.05 11.83 -1.34
N PHE A 19 -14.56 12.18 -0.15
CA PHE A 19 -15.95 11.93 0.21
C PHE A 19 -16.93 12.65 -0.71
N VAL A 20 -16.69 13.92 -1.05
CA VAL A 20 -17.53 14.68 -2.00
C VAL A 20 -17.52 14.01 -3.38
N ARG A 21 -16.37 13.54 -3.86
CA ARG A 21 -16.24 12.81 -5.13
C ARG A 21 -17.14 11.56 -5.15
N GLU A 22 -17.15 10.82 -4.05
CA GLU A 22 -18.03 9.66 -3.89
C GLU A 22 -19.51 10.03 -3.71
N ALA A 23 -19.80 11.07 -2.93
CA ALA A 23 -21.15 11.52 -2.64
C ALA A 23 -21.86 12.03 -3.90
N ILE A 24 -21.15 12.75 -4.79
CA ILE A 24 -21.68 13.19 -6.08
C ILE A 24 -22.11 11.98 -6.91
N GLU A 25 -21.33 10.89 -6.95
CA GLU A 25 -21.75 9.70 -7.68
C GLU A 25 -22.95 9.02 -7.01
N ARG A 26 -22.92 8.85 -5.69
CA ARG A 26 -23.97 8.16 -4.92
C ARG A 26 -25.31 8.90 -4.86
N LEU A 27 -25.30 10.23 -4.90
CA LEU A 27 -26.48 11.07 -4.68
C LEU A 27 -26.76 11.97 -5.89
N PRO A 28 -27.40 11.44 -6.96
CA PRO A 28 -27.72 12.19 -8.17
C PRO A 28 -28.45 13.51 -7.93
N GLN A 29 -29.31 13.57 -6.91
CA GLN A 29 -30.14 14.73 -6.59
C GLN A 29 -29.32 15.92 -6.04
N LEU A 30 -28.15 15.67 -5.46
CA LEU A 30 -27.30 16.71 -4.86
C LEU A 30 -26.15 17.16 -5.79
N ARG A 31 -25.97 16.50 -6.94
CA ARG A 31 -24.84 16.74 -7.87
C ARG A 31 -24.72 18.19 -8.28
N GLU A 32 -25.81 18.79 -8.73
CA GLU A 32 -25.80 20.20 -9.19
C GLU A 32 -25.46 21.15 -8.05
N SER A 33 -26.05 20.95 -6.86
CA SER A 33 -25.77 21.80 -5.70
C SER A 33 -24.32 21.70 -5.23
N LEU A 34 -23.77 20.48 -5.15
CA LEU A 34 -22.40 20.25 -4.71
C LEU A 34 -21.38 20.78 -5.72
N LEU A 35 -21.65 20.60 -7.02
CA LEU A 35 -20.79 21.11 -8.08
C LEU A 35 -20.75 22.64 -8.06
N ASN A 36 -21.89 23.32 -7.97
CA ASN A 36 -21.93 24.78 -7.95
C ASN A 36 -21.19 25.33 -6.72
N GLN A 37 -21.41 24.76 -5.53
CA GLN A 37 -20.68 25.14 -4.32
C GLN A 37 -19.17 24.89 -4.42
N LEU A 38 -18.75 23.82 -5.09
CA LEU A 38 -17.35 23.52 -5.35
C LEU A 38 -16.71 24.53 -6.31
N LEU A 39 -17.41 24.89 -7.40
CA LEU A 39 -16.94 25.88 -8.36
C LEU A 39 -16.81 27.27 -7.73
N ASP A 40 -17.77 27.68 -6.90
CA ASP A 40 -17.76 28.99 -6.24
C ASP A 40 -16.57 29.16 -5.27
N SER A 41 -16.11 28.06 -4.66
CA SER A 41 -14.98 28.05 -3.72
C SER A 41 -13.63 27.72 -4.38
N PHE A 42 -13.62 27.31 -5.67
CA PHE A 42 -12.45 26.75 -6.34
C PHE A 42 -11.23 27.68 -6.35
N HIS A 43 -11.43 28.96 -6.62
CA HIS A 43 -10.35 29.95 -6.70
C HIS A 43 -9.62 30.19 -5.37
N MET A 44 -10.19 29.76 -4.24
CA MET A 44 -9.57 29.89 -2.91
C MET A 44 -8.72 28.67 -2.52
N ILE A 45 -8.85 27.55 -3.23
CA ILE A 45 -8.19 26.29 -2.88
C ILE A 45 -6.70 26.37 -3.25
N ARG A 46 -5.82 26.28 -2.25
CA ARG A 46 -4.36 26.33 -2.44
C ARG A 46 -3.64 24.99 -2.30
N THR A 47 -4.34 23.93 -1.91
CA THR A 47 -3.75 22.60 -1.72
C THR A 47 -3.80 21.78 -3.02
N PRO A 48 -2.67 21.30 -3.55
CA PRO A 48 -2.60 20.60 -4.85
C PRO A 48 -3.54 19.39 -4.96
N VAL A 49 -3.54 18.52 -3.94
CA VAL A 49 -4.40 17.30 -3.90
C VAL A 49 -5.88 17.67 -4.01
N VAL A 50 -6.29 18.71 -3.28
CA VAL A 50 -7.67 19.16 -3.22
C VAL A 50 -8.08 19.88 -4.51
N SER A 51 -7.22 20.75 -5.04
CA SER A 51 -7.43 21.41 -6.33
C SER A 51 -7.54 20.39 -7.47
N GLY A 52 -6.69 19.35 -7.46
CA GLY A 52 -6.75 18.25 -8.41
C GLY A 52 -8.07 17.48 -8.35
N ALA A 53 -8.50 17.07 -7.16
CA ALA A 53 -9.78 16.39 -6.98
C ALA A 53 -10.97 17.28 -7.40
N ALA A 54 -10.94 18.57 -7.07
CA ALA A 54 -11.98 19.52 -7.47
C ALA A 54 -12.06 19.71 -8.99
N LEU A 55 -10.90 19.85 -9.66
CA LEU A 55 -10.81 19.91 -11.12
C LEU A 55 -11.40 18.65 -11.76
N TRP A 56 -11.05 17.47 -11.25
CA TRP A 56 -11.56 16.20 -11.75
C TRP A 56 -13.09 16.13 -11.66
N ILE A 57 -13.66 16.50 -10.51
CA ILE A 57 -15.13 16.55 -10.30
C ILE A 57 -15.78 17.50 -11.32
N ALA A 58 -15.20 18.68 -11.54
CA ALA A 58 -15.71 19.63 -12.51
C ALA A 58 -15.68 19.08 -13.95
N GLY A 59 -14.62 18.36 -14.32
CA GLY A 59 -14.48 17.75 -15.65
C GLY A 59 -15.49 16.63 -15.94
N GLU A 60 -15.85 15.83 -14.93
CA GLU A 60 -16.78 14.70 -15.08
C GLU A 60 -18.26 15.12 -15.01
N TYR A 61 -18.60 15.96 -14.02
CA TYR A 61 -19.99 16.22 -13.65
C TYR A 61 -20.56 17.54 -14.18
N ALA A 62 -19.78 18.37 -14.89
CA ALA A 62 -20.33 19.53 -15.60
C ALA A 62 -21.16 19.08 -16.80
N HIS A 63 -22.47 18.88 -16.61
CA HIS A 63 -23.36 18.34 -17.63
C HIS A 63 -24.03 19.43 -18.49
N SER A 64 -24.19 20.64 -17.96
CA SER A 64 -24.84 21.76 -18.65
C SER A 64 -23.83 22.75 -19.24
N LEU A 65 -24.21 23.43 -20.32
CA LEU A 65 -23.36 24.47 -20.94
C LEU A 65 -23.01 25.59 -19.96
N LYS A 66 -23.94 25.96 -19.07
CA LYS A 66 -23.72 26.97 -18.03
C LYS A 66 -22.62 26.55 -17.05
N GLN A 67 -22.66 25.29 -16.59
CA GLN A 67 -21.63 24.74 -15.70
C GLN A 67 -20.28 24.64 -16.39
N VAL A 68 -20.24 24.26 -17.67
CA VAL A 68 -18.99 24.21 -18.45
C VAL A 68 -18.35 25.60 -18.56
N GLN A 69 -19.16 26.63 -18.85
CA GLN A 69 -18.70 28.02 -18.92
C GLN A 69 -18.26 28.54 -17.53
N GLN A 70 -19.01 28.22 -16.47
CA GLN A 70 -18.65 28.58 -15.10
C GLN A 70 -17.33 27.93 -14.67
N ALA A 71 -17.16 26.63 -14.93
CA ALA A 71 -15.92 25.91 -14.64
C ALA A 71 -14.73 26.54 -15.38
N MET A 72 -14.90 26.88 -16.67
CA MET A 72 -13.85 27.56 -17.44
C MET A 72 -13.49 28.93 -16.86
N SER A 73 -14.50 29.72 -16.47
CA SER A 73 -14.29 31.05 -15.86
C SER A 73 -13.53 30.95 -14.53
N GLU A 74 -13.89 30.00 -13.67
CA GLU A 74 -13.21 29.80 -12.38
C GLU A 74 -11.79 29.24 -12.56
N ILE A 75 -11.56 28.35 -13.55
CA ILE A 75 -10.21 27.90 -13.92
C ILE A 75 -9.36 29.07 -14.39
N GLN A 76 -9.89 29.93 -15.27
CA GLN A 76 -9.19 31.13 -15.73
C GLN A 76 -8.89 32.10 -14.58
N ARG A 77 -9.84 32.29 -13.66
CA ARG A 77 -9.63 33.10 -12.45
C ARG A 77 -8.54 32.53 -11.54
N ALA A 78 -8.48 31.20 -11.41
CA ALA A 78 -7.47 30.53 -10.59
C ALA A 78 -6.05 30.56 -11.20
N ILE A 79 -5.92 30.75 -12.52
CA ILE A 79 -4.64 30.87 -13.24
C ILE A 79 -4.24 32.35 -13.42
N GLY A 80 -5.20 33.25 -13.64
CA GLY A 80 -4.96 34.68 -13.91
C GLY A 80 -4.69 35.00 -15.37
N GLU A 81 -3.97 36.10 -15.63
CA GLU A 81 -3.68 36.58 -17.00
C GLU A 81 -2.78 35.60 -17.77
N LEU A 82 -3.18 35.29 -19.01
CA LEU A 82 -2.46 34.45 -19.97
C LEU A 82 -1.92 35.33 -21.11
N PRO A 83 -0.73 35.04 -21.69
CA PRO A 83 0.23 33.97 -21.32
C PRO A 83 0.99 34.25 -20.01
N ILE A 84 1.26 33.19 -19.23
CA ILE A 84 1.84 33.30 -17.88
C ILE A 84 3.26 33.90 -17.90
N VAL A 85 4.13 33.40 -18.78
CA VAL A 85 5.53 33.84 -18.88
C VAL A 85 5.62 35.33 -19.24
N GLU A 86 4.80 35.79 -20.20
CA GLU A 86 4.80 37.19 -20.63
C GLU A 86 4.25 38.13 -19.56
N SER A 87 3.20 37.71 -18.85
CA SER A 87 2.65 38.50 -17.73
C SER A 87 3.62 38.58 -16.55
N GLU A 88 4.34 37.49 -16.21
CA GLU A 88 5.42 37.52 -15.21
C GLU A 88 6.59 38.40 -15.67
N ALA A 89 7.02 38.29 -16.92
CA ALA A 89 8.09 39.13 -17.47
C ALA A 89 7.71 40.62 -17.48
N ARG A 90 6.44 40.93 -17.79
CA ARG A 90 5.90 42.30 -17.73
C ARG A 90 5.86 42.81 -16.28
N ALA A 91 5.40 42.00 -15.34
CA ALA A 91 5.38 42.35 -13.92
C ALA A 91 6.80 42.56 -13.38
N ALA A 92 7.76 41.72 -13.78
CA ALA A 92 9.18 41.86 -13.47
C ALA A 92 9.76 43.17 -14.01
N ALA A 93 9.44 43.50 -15.26
CA ALA A 93 9.89 44.74 -15.90
C ALA A 93 9.28 46.00 -15.26
N ALA A 94 8.00 45.96 -14.88
CA ALA A 94 7.33 47.06 -14.18
C ALA A 94 7.92 47.30 -12.79
N LEU A 95 8.23 46.22 -12.05
CA LEU A 95 8.94 46.31 -10.76
C LEU A 95 10.35 46.86 -10.91
N ALA A 96 11.07 46.48 -11.97
CA ALA A 96 12.40 47.03 -12.27
C ALA A 96 12.35 48.50 -12.72
N ALA A 97 11.25 48.94 -13.33
CA ALA A 97 11.06 50.31 -13.80
C ALA A 97 10.54 51.28 -12.70
N GLY A 98 10.16 50.78 -11.52
CA GLY A 98 9.66 51.61 -10.42
C GLY A 98 8.28 52.22 -10.66
N GLU A 99 7.55 51.78 -11.69
CA GLU A 99 6.17 52.19 -11.96
C GLU A 99 5.21 51.30 -11.18
N PHE A 100 4.87 51.71 -9.96
CA PHE A 100 3.78 51.11 -9.20
C PHE A 100 2.48 51.82 -9.57
N GLU A 101 1.80 51.36 -10.61
CA GLU A 101 0.35 51.57 -10.73
C GLU A 101 -0.37 50.30 -10.29
N ALA A 102 -1.10 50.42 -9.17
CA ALA A 102 -2.03 49.43 -8.69
C ALA A 102 -3.16 49.28 -9.73
N ALA A 103 -3.17 48.16 -10.45
CA ALA A 103 -4.27 47.83 -11.35
C ALA A 103 -5.54 47.53 -10.53
N ALA A 104 -6.45 48.51 -10.46
CA ALA A 104 -7.85 48.29 -10.12
C ALA A 104 -8.60 47.71 -11.34
N PRO A 105 -9.67 46.92 -11.15
CA PRO A 105 -10.31 46.19 -12.22
C PRO A 105 -11.23 47.12 -13.02
N SER A 106 -10.90 47.44 -14.27
CA SER A 106 -11.82 48.14 -15.16
C SER A 106 -12.74 47.14 -15.86
N SER A 107 -14.03 47.22 -15.52
CA SER A 107 -15.14 46.57 -16.20
C SER A 107 -15.30 47.02 -17.66
N ALA A 108 -15.61 46.04 -18.51
CA ALA A 108 -16.40 46.13 -19.74
C ALA A 108 -16.00 47.18 -20.80
N GLU A 109 -15.25 46.74 -21.82
CA GLU A 109 -15.45 47.19 -23.20
C GLU A 109 -15.00 46.11 -24.20
N ALA A 110 -15.74 46.01 -25.31
CA ALA A 110 -15.71 44.94 -26.31
C ALA A 110 -14.35 44.81 -27.07
N PRO A 111 -14.03 43.64 -27.65
CA PRO A 111 -12.75 43.44 -28.31
C PRO A 111 -12.75 44.17 -29.66
N SER A 112 -11.88 45.18 -29.82
CA SER A 112 -11.57 45.75 -31.14
C SER A 112 -10.29 45.11 -31.69
N LEU A 113 -10.45 44.39 -32.80
CA LEU A 113 -9.37 43.94 -33.67
C LEU A 113 -8.89 45.12 -34.50
N SER A 114 -7.74 45.75 -34.15
CA SER A 114 -6.73 46.28 -35.09
C SER A 114 -5.78 47.29 -34.43
N ALA A 115 -4.52 46.89 -34.21
CA ALA A 115 -3.33 47.70 -34.51
C ALA A 115 -2.06 46.85 -34.26
N PRO A 116 -1.11 46.74 -35.22
CA PRO A 116 0.21 46.22 -34.91
C PRO A 116 0.92 47.22 -33.98
N MET A 117 1.39 46.77 -32.81
CA MET A 117 2.22 47.61 -31.94
C MET A 117 3.45 48.12 -32.71
N PRO A 118 3.79 49.42 -32.63
CA PRO A 118 5.02 49.90 -33.24
C PRO A 118 6.23 49.31 -32.51
N ALA A 119 7.10 48.61 -33.23
CA ALA A 119 8.35 48.08 -32.70
C ALA A 119 9.15 49.21 -32.01
N LYS A 120 9.44 49.03 -30.72
CA LYS A 120 10.19 50.01 -29.91
C LYS A 120 11.62 50.09 -30.48
N ARG A 121 11.93 51.20 -31.15
CA ARG A 121 13.27 51.46 -31.71
C ARG A 121 14.21 51.85 -30.58
N LEU A 122 15.19 51.01 -30.29
CA LEU A 122 16.27 51.34 -29.37
C LEU A 122 17.46 51.86 -30.19
N VAL A 123 18.04 52.97 -29.74
CA VAL A 123 19.25 53.54 -30.32
C VAL A 123 20.42 53.14 -29.42
N ALA A 124 21.39 52.42 -29.96
CA ALA A 124 22.59 52.05 -29.22
C ALA A 124 23.49 53.30 -28.98
N ALA A 125 24.44 53.19 -28.05
CA ALA A 125 25.30 54.32 -27.65
C ALA A 125 26.18 54.87 -28.79
N ASP A 126 26.29 54.15 -29.90
CA ASP A 126 26.96 54.51 -31.14
C ASP A 126 26.03 55.19 -32.18
N GLY A 127 24.74 55.38 -31.86
CA GLY A 127 23.74 56.00 -32.73
C GLY A 127 23.07 55.05 -33.72
N THR A 128 23.34 53.74 -33.63
CA THR A 128 22.73 52.74 -34.52
C THR A 128 21.30 52.42 -34.08
N TYR A 129 20.33 52.56 -35.00
CA TYR A 129 18.93 52.21 -34.76
C TYR A 129 18.74 50.70 -34.85
N ILE A 130 18.34 50.05 -33.74
CA ILE A 130 18.07 48.62 -33.66
C ILE A 130 16.55 48.40 -33.59
N THR A 131 16.02 47.59 -34.51
CA THR A 131 14.63 47.11 -34.48
C THR A 131 14.60 45.70 -33.90
N GLN A 132 14.11 45.53 -32.67
CA GLN A 132 13.83 44.20 -32.12
C GLN A 132 12.50 43.67 -32.66
N SER A 133 12.54 42.48 -33.27
CA SER A 133 11.35 41.73 -33.66
C SER A 133 10.85 40.93 -32.46
N ALA A 134 9.53 40.90 -32.23
CA ALA A 134 8.90 40.33 -31.02
C ALA A 134 9.22 38.84 -30.77
N LEU A 135 9.72 38.12 -31.79
CA LEU A 135 10.09 36.71 -31.70
C LEU A 135 11.42 36.46 -30.94
N SER A 136 12.20 37.51 -30.67
CA SER A 136 13.50 37.42 -29.99
C SER A 136 13.47 38.13 -28.64
N GLN A 137 12.48 37.84 -27.79
CA GLN A 137 12.64 38.12 -26.37
C GLN A 137 13.71 37.17 -25.83
N ALA A 138 14.80 37.73 -25.31
CA ALA A 138 15.81 36.98 -24.60
C ALA A 138 15.14 36.19 -23.46
N ARG A 139 15.48 34.90 -23.32
CA ARG A 139 15.08 34.10 -22.15
C ARG A 139 15.37 34.94 -20.90
N PRO A 140 14.40 35.14 -19.99
CA PRO A 140 14.72 35.70 -18.69
C PRO A 140 15.85 34.85 -18.10
N SER A 141 16.90 35.49 -17.60
CA SER A 141 18.02 34.80 -16.95
C SER A 141 17.44 33.84 -15.90
N ALA A 142 17.90 32.59 -15.87
CA ALA A 142 17.49 31.54 -14.93
C ALA A 142 17.69 31.88 -13.44
N SER A 143 18.13 33.11 -13.14
CA SER A 143 18.32 33.68 -11.81
C SER A 143 17.19 34.62 -11.36
N ALA A 144 16.17 34.87 -12.19
CA ALA A 144 15.02 35.68 -11.82
C ALA A 144 13.93 34.78 -11.22
N GLY A 145 13.98 34.59 -9.90
CA GLY A 145 12.90 33.91 -9.16
C GLY A 145 11.55 34.64 -9.30
N PRO A 146 10.45 34.02 -8.83
CA PRO A 146 9.11 34.56 -8.98
C PRO A 146 9.00 35.99 -8.42
N VAL A 147 8.39 36.88 -9.20
CA VAL A 147 8.24 38.29 -8.84
C VAL A 147 7.00 38.48 -7.96
N GLY A 148 7.16 39.06 -6.77
CA GLY A 148 6.08 39.35 -5.80
C GLY A 148 5.82 38.25 -4.75
N SER A 149 5.03 38.57 -3.72
CA SER A 149 4.63 37.59 -2.70
C SER A 149 3.71 36.53 -3.31
N ARG A 150 4.01 35.25 -3.03
CA ARG A 150 3.25 34.09 -3.53
C ARG A 150 1.79 34.10 -3.06
N SER A 151 1.51 34.78 -1.96
CA SER A 151 0.16 34.98 -1.42
C SER A 151 -0.75 35.82 -2.30
N ASP A 152 -0.17 36.64 -3.18
CA ASP A 152 -0.92 37.64 -3.94
C ASP A 152 -1.28 37.14 -5.34
N LYS A 153 -0.72 35.98 -5.72
CA LYS A 153 -0.97 35.34 -7.01
C LYS A 153 -2.19 34.42 -6.95
N PRO A 154 -2.91 34.24 -8.06
CA PRO A 154 -3.98 33.25 -8.20
C PRO A 154 -3.52 31.85 -7.79
N ALA A 155 -4.41 31.05 -7.21
CA ALA A 155 -4.06 29.81 -6.51
C ALA A 155 -3.29 28.79 -7.37
N LEU A 156 -3.76 28.49 -8.59
CA LEU A 156 -3.07 27.54 -9.49
C LEU A 156 -1.76 28.12 -10.02
N ARG A 157 -1.71 29.44 -10.27
CA ARG A 157 -0.48 30.10 -10.72
C ARG A 157 0.60 30.09 -9.65
N ALA A 158 0.22 30.26 -8.39
CA ALA A 158 1.15 30.13 -7.28
C ALA A 158 1.76 28.72 -7.22
N MET A 159 0.95 27.66 -7.34
CA MET A 159 1.41 26.27 -7.34
C MET A 159 2.42 25.99 -8.48
N TYR A 160 2.11 26.42 -9.70
CA TYR A 160 2.99 26.19 -10.85
C TYR A 160 4.29 27.00 -10.81
N LEU A 161 4.29 28.17 -10.16
CA LEU A 161 5.51 28.93 -9.91
C LEU A 161 6.35 28.31 -8.79
N ASP A 162 5.71 27.65 -7.82
CA ASP A 162 6.34 26.87 -6.76
C ASP A 162 6.89 25.52 -7.23
N GLY A 163 6.72 25.20 -8.52
CA GLY A 163 7.27 24.00 -9.14
C GLY A 163 6.46 22.73 -8.90
N ASP A 164 5.28 22.84 -8.27
CA ASP A 164 4.36 21.72 -8.12
C ASP A 164 3.43 21.63 -9.34
N TYR A 165 3.76 20.71 -10.25
CA TYR A 165 2.98 20.41 -11.44
C TYR A 165 2.05 19.21 -11.29
N SER A 166 1.83 18.68 -10.07
CA SER A 166 0.97 17.52 -9.83
C SER A 166 -0.48 17.72 -10.32
N THR A 167 -0.98 18.96 -10.29
CA THR A 167 -2.33 19.31 -10.75
C THR A 167 -2.43 19.53 -12.26
N ALA A 168 -1.31 19.73 -12.97
CA ALA A 168 -1.32 20.08 -14.39
C ALA A 168 -1.90 18.97 -15.30
N PRO A 169 -1.56 17.68 -15.15
CA PRO A 169 -2.18 16.60 -15.93
C PRO A 169 -3.68 16.48 -15.72
N ILE A 170 -4.13 16.74 -14.48
CA ILE A 170 -5.54 16.69 -14.10
C ILE A 170 -6.28 17.85 -14.77
N LEU A 171 -5.73 19.07 -14.69
CA LEU A 171 -6.24 20.23 -15.40
C LEU A 171 -6.32 20.00 -16.91
N ALA A 172 -5.31 19.38 -17.50
CA ALA A 172 -5.31 19.09 -18.94
C ALA A 172 -6.44 18.13 -19.33
N SER A 173 -6.61 17.06 -18.55
CA SER A 173 -7.68 16.09 -18.76
C SER A 173 -9.06 16.73 -18.59
N THR A 174 -9.23 17.66 -17.65
CA THR A 174 -10.52 18.31 -17.38
C THR A 174 -10.85 19.32 -18.48
N LEU A 175 -9.89 20.10 -18.96
CA LEU A 175 -10.08 20.99 -20.10
C LEU A 175 -10.48 20.22 -21.37
N VAL A 176 -9.85 19.07 -21.63
CA VAL A 176 -10.24 18.18 -22.75
C VAL A 176 -11.68 17.72 -22.60
N LYS A 177 -12.07 17.20 -21.43
CA LYS A 177 -13.45 16.75 -21.16
C LYS A 177 -14.47 17.88 -21.32
N LEU A 178 -14.19 19.06 -20.79
CA LEU A 178 -15.03 20.24 -20.93
C LEU A 178 -15.15 20.68 -22.40
N ALA A 179 -14.06 20.64 -23.17
CA ALA A 179 -14.07 21.03 -24.58
C ALA A 179 -14.86 20.06 -25.46
N LEU A 180 -14.65 18.75 -25.28
CA LEU A 180 -15.42 17.71 -25.98
C LEU A 180 -16.92 17.81 -25.64
N ARG A 181 -17.23 18.09 -24.38
CA ARG A 181 -18.63 18.25 -23.94
C ARG A 181 -19.26 19.54 -24.45
N ALA A 182 -18.53 20.64 -24.46
CA ALA A 182 -18.97 21.88 -25.07
C ALA A 182 -19.29 21.66 -26.56
N ARG A 183 -18.48 20.87 -27.26
CA ARG A 183 -18.71 20.50 -28.66
C ARG A 183 -20.00 19.71 -28.86
N GLU A 184 -20.26 18.71 -28.03
CA GLU A 184 -21.51 17.92 -28.09
C GLU A 184 -22.75 18.76 -27.85
N LEU A 185 -22.73 19.60 -26.81
CA LEU A 185 -23.85 20.48 -26.48
C LEU A 185 -24.05 21.56 -27.56
N ALA A 186 -22.95 22.03 -28.15
CA ALA A 186 -22.97 23.00 -29.23
C ALA A 186 -23.38 22.40 -30.58
N ALA A 187 -23.24 21.08 -30.78
CA ALA A 187 -23.71 20.42 -32.01
C ALA A 187 -25.23 20.52 -32.22
N ALA A 188 -25.99 20.76 -31.15
CA ALA A 188 -27.44 21.00 -31.21
C ALA A 188 -27.82 22.44 -31.64
N GLU A 189 -26.87 23.38 -31.62
CA GLU A 189 -27.09 24.81 -31.86
C GLU A 189 -26.58 25.25 -33.25
N PRO A 190 -27.33 26.08 -34.02
CA PRO A 190 -26.94 26.51 -35.37
C PRO A 190 -25.59 27.25 -35.46
N ASN A 191 -25.16 27.91 -34.37
CA ASN A 191 -23.90 28.64 -34.24
C ASN A 191 -22.92 27.97 -33.27
N GLY A 192 -23.11 26.70 -32.93
CA GLY A 192 -22.34 26.05 -31.87
C GLY A 192 -20.90 25.69 -32.24
N VAL A 193 -20.63 25.32 -33.50
CA VAL A 193 -19.29 24.94 -33.98
C VAL A 193 -18.23 26.03 -33.75
N PRO A 194 -18.43 27.31 -34.13
CA PRO A 194 -17.43 28.35 -33.87
C PRO A 194 -17.23 28.62 -32.38
N VAL A 195 -18.28 28.52 -31.56
CA VAL A 195 -18.19 28.71 -30.10
C VAL A 195 -17.38 27.57 -29.45
N SER A 196 -17.60 26.33 -29.89
CA SER A 196 -16.83 25.16 -29.45
C SER A 196 -15.36 25.24 -29.87
N ASN A 197 -15.07 25.71 -31.09
CA ASN A 197 -13.70 25.90 -31.55
C ASN A 197 -12.99 27.02 -30.77
N ALA A 198 -13.68 28.12 -30.48
CA ALA A 198 -13.15 29.18 -29.63
C ALA A 198 -12.85 28.67 -28.21
N PHE A 199 -13.73 27.84 -27.64
CA PHE A 199 -13.52 27.21 -26.34
C PHE A 199 -12.30 26.26 -26.35
N SER A 200 -12.17 25.45 -27.40
CA SER A 200 -11.04 24.54 -27.57
C SER A 200 -9.72 25.30 -27.72
N ALA A 201 -9.71 26.41 -28.46
CA ALA A 201 -8.55 27.29 -28.60
C ALA A 201 -8.15 27.93 -27.26
N GLN A 202 -9.12 28.33 -26.43
CA GLN A 202 -8.83 28.82 -25.08
C GLN A 202 -8.21 27.74 -24.19
N CYS A 203 -8.71 26.50 -24.26
CA CYS A 203 -8.12 25.38 -23.53
C CYS A 203 -6.68 25.12 -23.97
N MET A 204 -6.41 25.13 -25.29
CA MET A 204 -5.05 25.00 -25.82
C MET A 204 -4.13 26.11 -25.35
N LEU A 205 -4.62 27.36 -25.29
CA LEU A 205 -3.82 28.50 -24.83
C LEU A 205 -3.38 28.31 -23.36
N ILE A 206 -4.29 27.82 -22.51
CA ILE A 206 -3.97 27.50 -21.11
C ILE A 206 -2.87 26.43 -21.07
N LEU A 207 -3.03 25.32 -21.78
CA LEU A 207 -2.05 24.22 -21.76
C LEU A 207 -0.70 24.64 -22.33
N ALA A 208 -0.68 25.36 -23.45
CA ALA A 208 0.54 25.90 -24.04
C ALA A 208 1.26 26.86 -23.09
N SER A 209 0.51 27.67 -22.34
CA SER A 209 1.09 28.60 -21.37
C SER A 209 1.76 27.88 -20.18
N ILE A 210 1.17 26.77 -19.69
CA ILE A 210 1.72 25.95 -18.61
C ILE A 210 2.98 25.21 -19.10
N LEU A 211 2.92 24.64 -20.31
CA LEU A 211 4.08 24.00 -20.96
C LEU A 211 5.24 24.97 -21.16
N HIS A 212 4.94 26.21 -21.56
CA HIS A 212 5.96 27.24 -21.73
C HIS A 212 6.54 27.67 -20.38
N LEU A 213 5.69 27.84 -19.34
CA LEU A 213 6.15 28.16 -17.98
C LEU A 213 7.11 27.09 -17.46
N GLY A 214 6.77 25.81 -17.60
CA GLY A 214 7.58 24.69 -17.13
C GLY A 214 8.98 24.58 -17.75
N ARG A 215 9.22 25.22 -18.91
CA ARG A 215 10.52 25.24 -19.61
C ARG A 215 11.18 26.62 -19.62
N SER A 216 10.53 27.63 -19.03
CA SER A 216 10.99 29.03 -19.07
C SER A 216 12.08 29.36 -18.05
N GLY A 217 12.28 28.50 -17.04
CA GLY A 217 13.20 28.74 -15.92
C GLY A 217 12.70 29.76 -14.89
N LEU A 218 11.43 30.20 -14.98
CA LEU A 218 10.80 31.09 -14.00
C LEU A 218 10.25 30.37 -12.76
N ALA A 219 9.91 29.09 -12.90
CA ALA A 219 9.45 28.25 -11.81
C ALA A 219 10.66 27.73 -10.99
N THR A 220 10.42 27.42 -9.72
CA THR A 220 11.44 26.87 -8.81
C THR A 220 11.96 25.50 -9.25
N ALA A 221 11.12 24.68 -9.89
CA ALA A 221 11.45 23.40 -10.48
C ALA A 221 10.96 23.35 -11.93
N GLU A 222 11.68 22.63 -12.79
CA GLU A 222 11.25 22.37 -14.16
C GLU A 222 10.11 21.34 -14.19
N ILE A 223 9.33 21.36 -15.27
CA ILE A 223 8.26 20.37 -15.48
C ILE A 223 8.85 18.97 -15.70
N ASP A 224 8.29 17.99 -15.02
CA ASP A 224 8.63 16.58 -15.21
C ASP A 224 8.28 16.11 -16.64
N ASP A 225 9.10 15.25 -17.23
CA ASP A 225 8.93 14.74 -18.59
C ASP A 225 7.60 13.98 -18.72
N ASP A 226 7.22 13.19 -17.71
CA ASP A 226 5.94 12.46 -17.66
C ASP A 226 4.73 13.41 -17.65
N VAL A 227 4.87 14.57 -17.02
CA VAL A 227 3.82 15.61 -16.99
C VAL A 227 3.78 16.32 -18.34
N HIS A 228 4.94 16.64 -18.91
CA HIS A 228 5.07 17.25 -20.22
C HIS A 228 4.40 16.42 -21.31
N GLU A 229 4.70 15.11 -21.37
CA GLU A 229 4.10 14.20 -22.35
C GLU A 229 2.58 14.12 -22.21
N ARG A 230 2.06 14.01 -20.97
CA ARG A 230 0.61 13.98 -20.72
C ARG A 230 -0.11 15.25 -21.17
N LEU A 231 0.47 16.43 -20.91
CA LEU A 231 -0.08 17.69 -21.40
C LEU A 231 -0.06 17.75 -22.94
N MET A 232 1.02 17.30 -23.57
CA MET A 232 1.14 17.24 -25.02
C MET A 232 0.11 16.31 -25.67
N VAL A 233 -0.20 15.16 -25.06
CA VAL A 233 -1.29 14.28 -25.50
C VAL A 233 -2.62 15.01 -25.44
N CYS A 234 -2.92 15.72 -24.35
CA CYS A 234 -4.16 16.49 -24.22
C CYS A 234 -4.28 17.60 -25.28
N VAL A 235 -3.17 18.29 -25.60
CA VAL A 235 -3.13 19.29 -26.68
C VAL A 235 -3.43 18.65 -28.05
N ARG A 236 -2.89 17.45 -28.31
CA ARG A 236 -3.20 16.72 -29.56
C ARG A 236 -4.67 16.36 -29.66
N VAL A 237 -5.29 15.90 -28.56
CA VAL A 237 -6.73 15.58 -28.52
C VAL A 237 -7.58 16.83 -28.76
N LEU A 238 -7.19 17.99 -28.23
CA LEU A 238 -7.89 19.24 -28.52
C LEU A 238 -7.73 19.68 -29.98
N ALA A 239 -6.60 19.35 -30.62
CA ALA A 239 -6.30 19.73 -32.01
C ALA A 239 -7.05 18.86 -33.02
N ASP A 240 -7.27 17.58 -32.68
CA ASP A 240 -8.09 16.65 -33.45
C ASP A 240 -9.21 16.06 -32.59
N PRO A 241 -10.27 16.84 -32.31
CA PRO A 241 -11.39 16.42 -31.46
C PRO A 241 -12.36 15.45 -32.16
N ASP A 242 -12.13 15.13 -33.44
CA ASP A 242 -12.99 14.25 -34.24
C ASP A 242 -12.61 12.77 -34.15
N ASP A 243 -11.46 12.45 -33.55
CA ASP A 243 -11.06 11.06 -33.32
C ASP A 243 -12.02 10.38 -32.32
N PRO A 244 -12.82 9.39 -32.77
CA PRO A 244 -13.81 8.74 -31.93
C PRO A 244 -13.18 7.88 -30.81
N ILE A 245 -11.96 7.39 -31.01
CA ILE A 245 -11.25 6.56 -30.01
C ILE A 245 -10.82 7.46 -28.86
N LEU A 246 -10.10 8.54 -29.17
CA LEU A 246 -9.61 9.48 -28.15
C LEU A 246 -10.78 10.16 -27.43
N ALA A 247 -11.82 10.59 -28.15
CA ALA A 247 -13.01 11.15 -27.54
C ALA A 247 -13.73 10.13 -26.62
N GLY A 248 -13.81 8.86 -27.04
CA GLY A 248 -14.40 7.78 -26.23
C GLY A 248 -13.70 7.54 -24.90
N ILE A 249 -12.36 7.57 -24.91
CA ILE A 249 -11.53 7.38 -23.71
C ILE A 249 -11.85 8.46 -22.67
N PHE A 250 -11.77 9.74 -23.05
CA PHE A 250 -12.00 10.86 -22.12
C PHE A 250 -13.46 11.00 -21.68
N ARG A 251 -14.42 10.63 -22.53
CA ARG A 251 -15.86 10.79 -22.23
C ARG A 251 -16.45 9.66 -21.40
N ARG A 252 -16.06 8.41 -21.68
CA ARG A 252 -16.74 7.23 -21.13
C ARG A 252 -15.80 6.36 -20.32
N ASP A 253 -14.65 6.00 -20.87
CA ASP A 253 -13.82 4.96 -20.27
C ASP A 253 -13.13 5.46 -18.99
N CYS A 254 -12.74 6.75 -18.91
CA CYS A 254 -12.27 7.36 -17.66
C CYS A 254 -13.31 7.28 -16.53
N HIS A 255 -14.58 7.58 -16.83
CA HIS A 255 -15.66 7.52 -15.86
C HIS A 255 -15.98 6.08 -15.46
N HIS A 256 -15.96 5.15 -16.42
CA HIS A 256 -16.22 3.73 -16.16
C HIS A 256 -15.16 3.11 -15.25
N ALA A 257 -13.88 3.40 -15.49
CA ALA A 257 -12.79 2.95 -14.61
C ALA A 257 -12.96 3.46 -13.17
N PHE A 258 -13.45 4.69 -13.00
CA PHE A 258 -13.78 5.23 -11.68
C PHE A 258 -14.94 4.48 -11.01
N LEU A 259 -15.99 4.12 -11.76
CA LEU A 259 -17.10 3.33 -11.24
C LEU A 259 -16.67 1.92 -10.81
N GLU A 260 -15.82 1.25 -11.60
CA GLU A 260 -15.25 -0.05 -11.27
C GLU A 260 -14.43 0.02 -9.98
N MET A 261 -13.57 1.03 -9.84
CA MET A 261 -12.81 1.28 -8.61
C MET A 261 -13.73 1.44 -7.39
N LEU A 262 -14.81 2.20 -7.51
CA LEU A 262 -15.77 2.43 -6.42
C LEU A 262 -16.59 1.18 -6.08
N GLN A 263 -16.84 0.29 -7.04
CA GLN A 263 -17.47 -1.00 -6.80
C GLN A 263 -16.52 -1.95 -6.07
N ALA A 264 -15.26 -2.04 -6.51
CA ALA A 264 -14.25 -2.88 -5.88
C ALA A 264 -13.97 -2.44 -4.43
N GLN A 265 -13.89 -1.13 -4.18
CA GLN A 265 -13.72 -0.59 -2.83
C GLN A 265 -14.89 -0.98 -1.91
N ARG A 266 -16.13 -0.91 -2.42
CA ARG A 266 -17.31 -1.34 -1.65
C ARG A 266 -17.31 -2.81 -1.32
N GLN A 267 -16.99 -3.67 -2.28
CA GLN A 267 -16.88 -5.11 -2.06
C GLN A 267 -15.88 -5.43 -0.94
N ARG A 268 -14.71 -4.78 -0.95
CA ARG A 268 -13.72 -4.92 0.13
C ARG A 268 -14.22 -4.44 1.49
N GLU A 269 -14.92 -3.31 1.54
CA GLU A 269 -15.49 -2.81 2.80
C GLU A 269 -16.57 -3.75 3.36
N GLU A 270 -17.40 -4.34 2.49
CA GLU A 270 -18.40 -5.33 2.88
C GLU A 270 -17.75 -6.62 3.37
N GLU A 271 -16.75 -7.14 2.65
CA GLU A 271 -15.96 -8.30 3.08
C GLU A 271 -15.25 -8.07 4.41
N ALA A 272 -14.67 -6.87 4.61
CA ALA A 272 -14.04 -6.49 5.86
C ALA A 272 -15.06 -6.43 7.00
N LYS A 273 -16.26 -5.85 6.78
CA LYS A 273 -17.36 -5.85 7.78
C LYS A 273 -17.86 -7.25 8.09
N VAL A 274 -17.91 -8.14 7.11
CA VAL A 274 -18.28 -9.55 7.30
C VAL A 274 -17.19 -10.30 8.07
N ALA A 275 -15.91 -10.05 7.78
CA ALA A 275 -14.79 -10.62 8.53
C ALA A 275 -14.76 -10.11 9.98
N ASP A 276 -14.97 -8.81 10.20
CA ASP A 276 -15.05 -8.20 11.53
C ASP A 276 -16.27 -8.68 12.32
N SER A 277 -17.41 -8.91 11.66
CA SER A 277 -18.59 -9.48 12.35
C SER A 277 -18.39 -10.95 12.71
N LYS A 278 -17.59 -11.70 11.95
CA LYS A 278 -17.14 -13.05 12.33
C LYS A 278 -16.09 -13.06 13.45
N ASN A 279 -15.21 -12.05 13.50
CA ASN A 279 -14.16 -11.92 14.53
C ASN A 279 -14.59 -11.22 15.81
N LYS A 280 -15.67 -10.42 15.79
CA LYS A 280 -16.35 -9.96 16.99
C LYS A 280 -17.01 -11.17 17.65
N LYS A 281 -16.22 -11.90 18.43
CA LYS A 281 -16.71 -12.78 19.50
C LYS A 281 -17.85 -12.04 20.19
N ALA A 282 -19.01 -12.70 20.27
CA ALA A 282 -20.24 -12.18 20.84
C ALA A 282 -19.95 -11.19 21.97
N ALA A 283 -20.22 -9.91 21.74
CA ALA A 283 -20.17 -8.91 22.79
C ALA A 283 -21.30 -9.23 23.75
N ILE A 284 -21.02 -10.05 24.77
CA ILE A 284 -21.96 -10.41 25.82
C ILE A 284 -22.25 -9.14 26.61
N GLN A 285 -23.53 -8.79 26.75
CA GLN A 285 -23.92 -7.59 27.47
C GLN A 285 -23.62 -7.81 28.96
N ALA A 286 -23.18 -6.79 29.71
CA ALA A 286 -22.79 -6.96 31.11
C ALA A 286 -23.92 -7.51 32.01
N ASP A 287 -25.17 -7.37 31.58
CA ASP A 287 -26.38 -7.84 32.24
C ASP A 287 -26.84 -9.24 31.76
N ASP A 288 -26.13 -9.87 30.83
CA ASP A 288 -26.45 -11.25 30.42
C ASP A 288 -26.22 -12.21 31.59
N MET A 289 -27.20 -13.11 31.77
CA MET A 289 -27.24 -14.02 32.89
C MET A 289 -26.04 -14.99 32.83
N ILE A 290 -25.17 -14.94 33.84
CA ILE A 290 -24.06 -15.89 33.95
C ILE A 290 -24.65 -17.26 34.34
N GLU A 291 -24.69 -18.20 33.41
CA GLU A 291 -25.09 -19.57 33.70
C GLU A 291 -23.99 -20.31 34.47
N PHE A 292 -24.13 -20.37 35.79
CA PHE A 292 -23.26 -21.20 36.63
C PHE A 292 -23.67 -22.67 36.49
N ARG A 293 -22.98 -23.41 35.62
CA ARG A 293 -23.21 -24.85 35.35
C ARG A 293 -23.22 -25.73 36.62
N GLN A 294 -22.52 -25.32 37.68
CA GLN A 294 -22.48 -26.01 38.98
C GLN A 294 -23.79 -25.88 39.79
N LEU A 295 -24.64 -24.92 39.44
CA LEU A 295 -25.95 -24.67 40.08
C LEU A 295 -27.11 -25.33 39.33
N LYS A 296 -26.85 -26.09 38.25
CA LYS A 296 -27.90 -26.91 37.63
C LYS A 296 -28.32 -28.02 38.59
N PRO A 297 -29.62 -28.18 38.87
CA PRO A 297 -30.09 -29.23 39.77
C PRO A 297 -29.73 -30.60 39.19
N LYS A 298 -28.93 -31.37 39.93
CA LYS A 298 -28.62 -32.78 39.64
C LYS A 298 -29.91 -33.59 39.71
N GLY A 299 -30.66 -33.68 38.62
CA GLY A 299 -31.91 -34.45 38.61
C GLY A 299 -32.71 -34.48 37.31
N ALA A 300 -32.38 -33.67 36.31
CA ALA A 300 -33.01 -33.77 34.99
C ALA A 300 -32.03 -34.42 34.00
N SER A 301 -31.91 -35.74 34.10
CA SER A 301 -31.44 -36.56 33.00
C SER A 301 -32.49 -36.53 31.89
N ASP A 302 -32.15 -35.92 30.75
CA ASP A 302 -32.76 -36.33 29.49
C ASP A 302 -31.66 -36.90 28.58
N LEU A 303 -32.08 -37.88 27.81
CA LEU A 303 -31.34 -39.06 27.39
C LEU A 303 -30.67 -38.81 26.02
N GLY A 304 -29.33 -38.86 25.94
CA GLY A 304 -28.62 -39.00 24.66
C GLY A 304 -27.36 -38.16 24.47
N SER A 305 -26.26 -38.53 25.11
CA SER A 305 -24.86 -38.49 24.60
C SER A 305 -23.91 -38.63 25.78
N THR A 306 -23.13 -39.72 25.80
CA THR A 306 -22.00 -39.89 26.71
C THR A 306 -20.74 -39.45 25.97
N GLU A 307 -20.70 -38.17 25.61
CA GLU A 307 -19.44 -37.50 25.29
C GLU A 307 -19.07 -36.67 26.51
N ASP A 308 -17.82 -36.76 26.94
CA ASP A 308 -17.33 -36.06 28.13
C ASP A 308 -17.36 -34.55 27.83
N GLU A 309 -18.47 -33.88 28.19
CA GLU A 309 -18.78 -32.49 27.82
C GLU A 309 -17.69 -31.48 28.20
N PHE A 310 -16.77 -31.87 29.10
CA PHE A 310 -15.59 -31.11 29.44
C PHE A 310 -14.62 -30.97 28.24
N GLU A 311 -14.47 -32.04 27.46
CA GLU A 311 -13.61 -32.08 26.29
C GLU A 311 -14.18 -31.26 25.13
N VAL A 312 -15.50 -31.30 24.93
CA VAL A 312 -16.24 -30.45 23.97
C VAL A 312 -16.12 -28.97 24.33
N SER A 313 -16.21 -28.64 25.62
CA SER A 313 -16.04 -27.27 26.12
C SER A 313 -14.61 -26.75 25.89
N LEU A 314 -13.61 -27.61 26.06
CA LEU A 314 -12.21 -27.30 25.83
C LEU A 314 -11.88 -27.12 24.34
N GLN A 315 -12.52 -27.91 23.46
CA GLN A 315 -12.42 -27.78 22.01
C GLN A 315 -13.06 -26.47 21.51
N ARG A 316 -14.21 -26.08 22.06
CA ARG A 316 -14.89 -24.82 21.73
C ARG A 316 -14.09 -23.60 22.21
N ALA A 317 -13.48 -23.68 23.38
CA ALA A 317 -12.61 -22.63 23.93
C ALA A 317 -11.31 -22.45 23.12
N LYS A 318 -10.88 -23.48 22.37
CA LYS A 318 -9.70 -23.44 21.49
C LYS A 318 -9.99 -23.03 20.03
N GLY A 319 -11.23 -22.67 19.69
CA GLY A 319 -11.57 -22.03 18.42
C GLY A 319 -12.04 -22.94 17.28
N ALA A 320 -12.40 -24.20 17.55
CA ALA A 320 -13.15 -25.00 16.58
C ALA A 320 -14.62 -24.53 16.57
N SER A 321 -15.00 -23.75 15.56
CA SER A 321 -16.40 -23.35 15.34
C SER A 321 -17.21 -24.51 14.76
N ASP A 322 -18.39 -24.75 15.32
CA ASP A 322 -19.46 -25.57 14.73
C ASP A 322 -19.81 -25.05 13.34
N GLY A 323 -19.40 -25.81 12.33
CA GLY A 323 -19.64 -25.52 10.92
C GLY A 323 -19.45 -26.76 10.06
N ALA A 324 -19.87 -27.93 10.54
CA ALA A 324 -19.99 -29.13 9.72
C ALA A 324 -21.22 -29.91 10.18
N SER A 325 -22.34 -29.66 9.51
CA SER A 325 -23.47 -30.58 9.52
C SER A 325 -22.98 -31.96 9.07
N ALA A 326 -23.39 -32.97 9.83
CA ALA A 326 -23.09 -34.38 9.71
C ALA A 326 -22.99 -34.89 8.26
N GLU A 327 -21.84 -35.49 7.92
CA GLU A 327 -21.68 -36.71 7.13
C GLU A 327 -20.19 -37.11 7.11
N GLY A 328 -19.87 -38.32 7.56
CA GLY A 328 -18.59 -38.99 7.25
C GLY A 328 -17.54 -38.99 8.37
N GLU A 329 -17.45 -40.14 9.02
CA GLU A 329 -16.46 -40.56 10.03
C GLU A 329 -14.98 -40.28 9.66
N SER A 330 -14.15 -40.09 10.70
CA SER A 330 -12.65 -40.06 10.72
C SER A 330 -11.88 -38.74 10.90
N SER A 331 -12.47 -37.69 11.52
CA SER A 331 -11.75 -36.42 11.78
C SER A 331 -11.25 -36.19 13.23
N ALA A 332 -11.29 -37.20 14.12
CA ALA A 332 -10.65 -37.08 15.45
C ALA A 332 -9.11 -37.00 15.36
N SER A 333 -8.51 -37.46 14.27
CA SER A 333 -7.06 -37.42 14.07
C SER A 333 -6.53 -36.02 13.78
N ALA A 334 -7.28 -35.15 13.09
CA ALA A 334 -6.75 -33.87 12.62
C ALA A 334 -6.57 -32.82 13.72
N VAL A 335 -7.44 -32.78 14.74
CA VAL A 335 -7.37 -31.79 15.83
C VAL A 335 -6.35 -32.19 16.90
N ASP A 336 -6.15 -33.49 17.13
CA ASP A 336 -5.13 -33.99 18.05
C ASP A 336 -3.72 -34.01 17.43
N MET A 337 -3.60 -34.16 16.11
CA MET A 337 -2.33 -33.96 15.39
C MET A 337 -1.77 -32.54 15.57
N THR A 338 -2.63 -31.52 15.63
CA THR A 338 -2.22 -30.11 15.82
C THR A 338 -1.78 -29.80 17.26
N LYS A 339 -2.24 -30.58 18.25
CA LYS A 339 -1.74 -30.47 19.63
C LYS A 339 -0.39 -31.17 19.76
N LEU A 340 -0.22 -32.31 19.07
CA LEU A 340 1.03 -33.07 19.04
C LEU A 340 2.14 -32.34 18.29
N SER A 341 1.82 -31.50 17.30
CA SER A 341 2.81 -30.67 16.61
C SER A 341 3.48 -29.61 17.50
N ARG A 342 2.96 -29.40 18.72
CA ARG A 342 3.54 -28.49 19.73
C ARG A 342 4.33 -29.21 20.82
N VAL A 343 4.52 -30.53 20.69
CA VAL A 343 5.35 -31.33 21.58
C VAL A 343 6.72 -31.49 20.93
N PHE A 344 7.76 -31.03 21.64
CA PHE A 344 9.14 -31.14 21.22
C PHE A 344 9.85 -32.17 22.09
N GLN A 345 10.44 -33.18 21.44
CA GLN A 345 11.29 -34.14 22.11
C GLN A 345 12.66 -33.49 22.41
N LEU A 346 12.98 -33.34 23.69
CA LEU A 346 14.19 -32.65 24.13
C LEU A 346 15.36 -33.60 24.38
N THR A 347 15.11 -34.85 24.75
CA THR A 347 16.15 -35.88 24.94
C THR A 347 15.82 -37.18 24.23
N GLY A 348 16.84 -38.00 23.99
CA GLY A 348 16.69 -39.31 23.37
C GLY A 348 16.12 -40.35 24.34
N PHE A 349 15.54 -41.42 23.80
CA PHE A 349 15.06 -42.55 24.61
C PHE A 349 16.18 -43.34 25.32
N SER A 350 17.43 -43.10 24.97
CA SER A 350 18.61 -43.72 25.57
C SER A 350 19.22 -42.90 26.71
N ASP A 351 18.72 -41.68 26.93
CA ASP A 351 19.29 -40.77 27.93
C ASP A 351 18.76 -41.12 29.33
N PRO A 352 19.55 -40.94 30.41
CA PRO A 352 19.12 -41.26 31.78
C PRO A 352 17.81 -40.56 32.20
N ILE A 353 17.54 -39.40 31.59
CA ILE A 353 16.35 -38.61 31.79
C ILE A 353 15.69 -38.38 30.43
N TYR A 354 14.43 -38.79 30.32
CA TYR A 354 13.60 -38.45 29.16
C TYR A 354 12.86 -37.14 29.42
N ALA A 355 12.93 -36.21 28.47
CA ALA A 355 12.28 -34.93 28.55
C ALA A 355 11.55 -34.59 27.24
N GLU A 356 10.30 -34.17 27.38
CA GLU A 356 9.47 -33.63 26.29
C GLU A 356 8.82 -32.32 26.74
N ALA A 357 8.79 -31.33 25.85
CA ALA A 357 8.24 -30.02 26.14
C ALA A 357 7.01 -29.74 25.29
N TYR A 358 5.92 -29.38 25.95
CA TYR A 358 4.74 -28.83 25.31
C TYR A 358 4.82 -27.30 25.32
N VAL A 359 4.84 -26.69 24.14
CA VAL A 359 4.97 -25.23 23.98
C VAL A 359 3.59 -24.61 23.81
N ASN A 360 3.21 -23.74 24.74
CA ASN A 360 2.02 -22.92 24.63
C ASN A 360 2.38 -21.45 24.42
N ILE A 361 1.98 -20.92 23.26
CA ILE A 361 2.26 -19.56 22.83
C ILE A 361 1.06 -18.67 23.15
N ASN A 362 1.23 -17.70 24.05
CA ASN A 362 0.30 -16.59 24.25
C ASN A 362 0.90 -15.30 23.67
N GLN A 363 0.12 -14.21 23.67
CA GLN A 363 0.51 -12.94 23.05
C GLN A 363 1.83 -12.38 23.60
N TYR A 364 2.08 -12.45 24.91
CA TYR A 364 3.29 -11.88 25.54
C TYR A 364 4.14 -12.92 26.27
N ASP A 365 3.62 -14.13 26.47
CA ASP A 365 4.26 -15.16 27.28
C ASP A 365 4.24 -16.50 26.52
N ILE A 366 5.37 -17.18 26.52
CA ILE A 366 5.51 -18.57 26.08
C ILE A 366 5.61 -19.42 27.35
N VAL A 367 4.66 -20.34 27.52
CA VAL A 367 4.66 -21.30 28.62
C VAL A 367 5.15 -22.63 28.09
N LEU A 368 6.26 -23.11 28.64
CA LEU A 368 6.82 -24.42 28.39
C LEU A 368 6.43 -25.35 29.54
N ASP A 369 5.62 -26.36 29.24
CA ASP A 369 5.37 -27.46 30.17
C ASP A 369 6.30 -28.61 29.79
N VAL A 370 7.37 -28.82 30.56
CA VAL A 370 8.36 -29.87 30.33
C VAL A 370 8.03 -31.08 31.20
N LEU A 371 7.66 -32.20 30.58
CA LEU A 371 7.57 -33.48 31.25
C LEU A 371 8.97 -34.07 31.35
N VAL A 372 9.38 -34.43 32.56
CA VAL A 372 10.67 -35.05 32.87
C VAL A 372 10.41 -36.41 33.50
N VAL A 373 10.99 -37.46 32.92
CA VAL A 373 10.85 -38.84 33.36
C VAL A 373 12.22 -39.39 33.71
N ASN A 374 12.35 -39.91 34.93
CA ASN A 374 13.56 -40.59 35.35
C ASN A 374 13.54 -42.03 34.82
N GLN A 375 14.44 -42.37 33.89
CA GLN A 375 14.53 -43.74 33.36
C GLN A 375 15.45 -44.64 34.19
N THR A 376 16.15 -44.07 35.19
CA THR A 376 17.12 -44.80 36.01
C THR A 376 16.49 -45.46 37.24
N ASN A 377 17.22 -46.41 37.83
CA ASN A 377 16.83 -47.07 39.08
C ASN A 377 17.18 -46.26 40.34
N ASP A 378 17.83 -45.09 40.17
CA ASP A 378 18.28 -44.26 41.27
C ASP A 378 17.34 -43.08 41.50
N THR A 379 17.33 -42.55 42.73
CA THR A 379 16.54 -41.35 43.04
C THR A 379 17.33 -40.12 42.62
N LEU A 380 16.75 -39.29 41.74
CA LEU A 380 17.34 -38.04 41.29
C LEU A 380 16.93 -36.92 42.24
N GLN A 381 17.90 -36.24 42.85
CA GLN A 381 17.72 -35.12 43.76
C GLN A 381 18.17 -33.82 43.10
N ASN A 382 17.64 -32.70 43.59
CA ASN A 382 17.97 -31.36 43.11
C ASN A 382 17.83 -31.18 41.59
N LEU A 383 16.91 -31.93 40.96
CA LEU A 383 16.71 -31.88 39.51
C LEU A 383 16.12 -30.51 39.15
N THR A 384 16.81 -29.78 38.28
CA THR A 384 16.35 -28.49 37.77
C THR A 384 16.63 -28.38 36.27
N ILE A 385 15.79 -27.58 35.60
CA ILE A 385 15.96 -27.25 34.19
C ILE A 385 16.53 -25.84 34.10
N GLU A 386 17.74 -25.73 33.57
CA GLU A 386 18.37 -24.46 33.25
C GLU A 386 18.07 -24.11 31.81
N LEU A 387 17.13 -23.19 31.59
CA LEU A 387 16.80 -22.66 30.27
C LEU A 387 17.57 -21.38 30.00
N THR A 388 18.10 -21.26 28.80
CA THR A 388 18.70 -20.04 28.28
C THR A 388 18.08 -19.74 26.92
N THR A 389 17.84 -18.47 26.66
CA THR A 389 17.20 -17.99 25.44
C THR A 389 18.18 -17.17 24.62
N MET A 390 18.12 -17.31 23.30
CA MET A 390 18.77 -16.40 22.36
C MET A 390 17.76 -15.33 21.92
N SER A 391 18.28 -14.14 21.58
CA SER A 391 17.49 -12.95 21.24
C SER A 391 16.77 -12.30 22.44
N ASP A 392 15.76 -11.47 22.19
CA ASP A 392 15.02 -10.63 23.15
C ASP A 392 13.96 -11.37 23.99
N LEU A 393 14.07 -12.70 24.08
CA LEU A 393 13.25 -13.52 24.97
C LEU A 393 13.82 -13.45 26.39
N LYS A 394 12.99 -13.10 27.37
CA LYS A 394 13.39 -13.03 28.78
C LYS A 394 12.80 -14.18 29.55
N LEU A 395 13.65 -15.03 30.12
CA LEU A 395 13.20 -16.03 31.08
C LEU A 395 12.57 -15.32 32.29
N GLY A 396 11.35 -15.72 32.65
CA GLY A 396 10.65 -15.21 33.82
C GLY A 396 11.21 -15.81 35.10
N GLU A 397 10.42 -16.68 35.73
CA GLU A 397 10.83 -17.37 36.95
C GLU A 397 11.74 -18.57 36.65
N LYS A 398 12.83 -18.73 37.42
CA LYS A 398 13.68 -19.91 37.31
C LYS A 398 12.93 -21.15 37.84
N PRO A 399 12.92 -22.26 37.09
CA PRO A 399 12.26 -23.48 37.53
C PRO A 399 12.75 -23.96 38.91
N SER A 400 11.82 -24.41 39.75
CA SER A 400 12.13 -24.96 41.07
C SER A 400 12.81 -26.33 40.96
N THR A 401 13.60 -26.67 41.98
CA THR A 401 14.25 -27.98 42.05
C THR A 401 13.26 -29.05 42.49
N HIS A 402 13.31 -30.22 41.84
CA HIS A 402 12.46 -31.36 42.13
C HIS A 402 13.30 -32.60 42.52
N THR A 403 12.67 -33.52 43.25
CA THR A 403 13.24 -34.85 43.53
C THR A 403 12.34 -35.89 42.89
N ILE A 404 12.89 -36.71 42.00
CA ILE A 404 12.15 -37.70 41.22
C ILE A 404 12.61 -39.10 41.64
N ARG A 405 11.65 -39.97 41.95
CA ARG A 405 11.94 -41.37 42.30
C ARG A 405 12.34 -42.18 41.06
N PRO A 406 12.91 -43.38 41.23
CA PRO A 406 13.15 -44.29 40.11
C PRO A 406 11.88 -44.52 39.29
N HIS A 407 11.95 -44.40 37.96
CA HIS A 407 10.81 -44.58 37.03
C HIS A 407 9.61 -43.66 37.26
N ASP A 408 9.78 -42.58 38.04
CA ASP A 408 8.76 -41.58 38.30
C ASP A 408 8.91 -40.39 37.35
N PHE A 409 7.87 -39.55 37.26
CA PHE A 409 7.86 -38.40 36.37
C PHE A 409 7.40 -37.13 37.11
N CYS A 410 7.83 -35.97 36.62
CA CYS A 410 7.31 -34.69 37.06
C CYS A 410 7.13 -33.74 35.87
N THR A 411 6.25 -32.76 36.02
CA THR A 411 6.07 -31.69 35.03
C THR A 411 6.60 -30.39 35.61
N ILE A 412 7.53 -29.78 34.89
CA ILE A 412 8.17 -28.53 35.26
C ILE A 412 7.67 -27.45 34.29
N ARG A 413 7.08 -26.39 34.84
CA ARG A 413 6.57 -25.26 34.06
C ARG A 413 7.58 -24.13 34.05
N ALA A 414 7.96 -23.68 32.86
CA ALA A 414 8.76 -22.47 32.68
C ALA A 414 7.97 -21.42 31.89
N SER A 415 8.09 -20.16 32.29
CA SER A 415 7.47 -19.02 31.60
C SER A 415 8.55 -18.12 31.01
N ILE A 416 8.41 -17.81 29.73
CA ILE A 416 9.31 -16.94 28.98
C ILE A 416 8.51 -15.76 28.46
N LYS A 417 8.95 -14.55 28.76
CA LYS A 417 8.32 -13.32 28.28
C LYS A 417 8.89 -12.94 26.92
N VAL A 418 8.00 -12.67 25.98
CA VAL A 418 8.31 -12.23 24.62
C VAL A 418 8.29 -10.71 24.59
N SER A 419 9.45 -10.10 24.40
CA SER A 419 9.57 -8.64 24.30
C SER A 419 9.51 -8.15 22.85
N SER A 420 9.88 -8.99 21.89
CA SER A 420 9.93 -8.68 20.45
C SER A 420 9.61 -9.91 19.62
N THR A 421 9.10 -9.70 18.40
CA THR A 421 8.87 -10.77 17.42
C THR A 421 10.13 -11.07 16.63
N ASP A 422 11.07 -11.72 17.30
CA ASP A 422 12.22 -12.33 16.63
C ASP A 422 12.13 -13.86 16.76
N THR A 423 12.76 -14.56 15.82
CA THR A 423 12.92 -16.02 15.90
C THR A 423 13.75 -16.38 17.13
N GLY A 424 13.06 -16.79 18.19
CA GLY A 424 13.68 -17.23 19.42
C GLY A 424 14.11 -18.69 19.33
N THR A 425 15.33 -18.97 19.76
CA THR A 425 15.77 -20.35 20.06
C THR A 425 15.98 -20.47 21.57
N ILE A 426 15.40 -21.50 22.14
CA ILE A 426 15.46 -21.82 23.56
C ILE A 426 16.29 -23.09 23.69
N PHE A 427 17.39 -23.00 24.42
CA PHE A 427 18.28 -24.13 24.70
C PHE A 427 18.31 -24.32 26.21
N GLY A 428 18.57 -25.53 26.66
CA GLY A 428 18.60 -25.78 28.08
C GLY A 428 19.27 -27.08 28.45
N ASN A 429 19.47 -27.24 29.76
CA ASN A 429 20.13 -28.39 30.33
C ASN A 429 19.33 -28.85 31.55
N VAL A 430 19.28 -30.17 31.76
CA VAL A 430 18.77 -30.75 33.01
C VAL A 430 19.97 -31.08 33.89
N VAL A 431 20.02 -30.44 35.06
CA VAL A 431 21.06 -30.68 36.07
C VAL A 431 20.45 -31.45 37.22
N TYR A 432 21.11 -32.51 37.68
CA TYR A 432 20.62 -33.36 38.77
C TYR A 432 21.76 -34.01 39.57
N ASP A 433 21.44 -34.40 40.80
CA ASP A 433 22.30 -35.16 41.70
C ASP A 433 21.72 -36.57 41.93
N ILE A 434 22.58 -37.59 42.05
CA ILE A 434 22.14 -38.95 42.36
C ILE A 434 22.15 -39.16 43.88
N ALA A 435 21.03 -39.61 44.45
CA ALA A 435 20.93 -39.87 45.88
C ALA A 435 21.98 -40.89 46.35
N GLY A 436 22.85 -40.48 47.28
CA GLY A 436 23.92 -41.32 47.82
C GLY A 436 25.28 -41.18 47.12
N SER A 437 25.37 -40.38 46.05
CA SER A 437 26.67 -39.98 45.49
C SER A 437 27.31 -38.87 46.33
N ALA A 438 28.64 -38.80 46.35
CA ALA A 438 29.35 -37.69 46.98
C ALA A 438 28.97 -36.38 46.28
N ALA A 439 28.84 -35.28 47.04
CA ALA A 439 28.32 -33.98 46.61
C ALA A 439 29.10 -33.26 45.47
N ALA A 440 29.99 -33.95 44.76
CA ALA A 440 30.81 -33.44 43.66
C ALA A 440 30.37 -33.93 42.26
N ASP A 441 29.57 -34.99 42.15
CA ASP A 441 29.12 -35.52 40.85
C ASP A 441 27.77 -34.90 40.43
N ARG A 442 27.83 -33.66 39.93
CA ARG A 442 26.70 -33.01 39.26
C ARG A 442 26.57 -33.53 37.84
N ASN A 443 25.49 -34.25 37.57
CA ASN A 443 25.21 -34.76 36.24
C ASN A 443 24.40 -33.72 35.45
N CYS A 444 24.66 -33.64 34.15
CA CYS A 444 24.02 -32.69 33.25
C CYS A 444 23.65 -33.38 31.94
N VAL A 445 22.41 -33.24 31.52
CA VAL A 445 21.91 -33.68 30.21
C VAL A 445 21.57 -32.43 29.41
N VAL A 446 22.21 -32.27 28.25
CA VAL A 446 21.94 -31.16 27.33
C VAL A 446 20.67 -31.49 26.54
N LEU A 447 19.74 -30.54 26.48
CA LEU A 447 18.47 -30.67 25.79
C LEU A 447 18.61 -30.22 24.33
N ASN A 448 17.82 -30.80 23.43
CA ASN A 448 17.66 -30.28 22.08
C ASN A 448 17.03 -28.89 22.08
N ASP A 449 17.46 -28.08 21.11
CA ASP A 449 16.98 -26.71 20.94
C ASP A 449 15.50 -26.68 20.52
N ILE A 450 14.74 -25.76 21.13
CA ILE A 450 13.36 -25.47 20.75
C ILE A 450 13.36 -24.19 19.91
N HIS A 451 12.93 -24.32 18.65
CA HIS A 451 12.73 -23.17 17.76
C HIS A 451 11.29 -22.68 17.85
N VAL A 452 11.11 -21.42 18.26
CA VAL A 452 9.79 -20.78 18.30
C VAL A 452 9.54 -20.09 16.95
N ASP A 453 8.50 -20.53 16.23
CA ASP A 453 8.11 -19.91 14.96
C ASP A 453 7.35 -18.59 15.21
N ILE A 454 7.76 -17.54 14.53
CA ILE A 454 7.17 -16.21 14.61
C ILE A 454 5.78 -16.14 13.95
N MET A 455 5.47 -17.10 13.11
CA MET A 455 4.32 -17.05 12.22
C MET A 455 2.98 -17.13 12.93
N ASP A 456 2.98 -17.71 14.13
CA ASP A 456 1.81 -17.74 15.00
C ASP A 456 1.44 -16.33 15.52
N TYR A 457 2.38 -15.37 15.43
CA TYR A 457 2.17 -13.97 15.80
C TYR A 457 1.84 -13.06 14.61
N ILE A 458 1.91 -13.56 13.36
CA ILE A 458 1.64 -12.77 12.16
C ILE A 458 0.18 -12.91 11.77
N VAL A 459 -0.52 -11.76 11.73
CA VAL A 459 -1.93 -11.66 11.38
C VAL A 459 -2.08 -10.90 10.05
N PRO A 460 -2.91 -11.37 9.11
CA PRO A 460 -3.17 -10.66 7.87
C PRO A 460 -3.78 -9.28 8.15
N THR A 461 -3.29 -8.25 7.47
CA THR A 461 -3.77 -6.87 7.61
C THR A 461 -3.88 -6.23 6.24
N SER A 462 -4.89 -5.39 6.02
CA SER A 462 -5.01 -4.56 4.81
C SER A 462 -4.61 -3.12 5.10
N CYS A 463 -3.87 -2.50 4.18
CA CYS A 463 -3.58 -1.06 4.18
C CYS A 463 -3.89 -0.47 2.79
N SER A 464 -4.01 0.85 2.70
CA SER A 464 -4.16 1.52 1.40
C SER A 464 -2.87 1.51 0.58
N ASP A 465 -2.96 1.73 -0.73
CA ASP A 465 -1.78 1.80 -1.60
C ASP A 465 -0.84 2.96 -1.22
N GLU A 466 -1.39 4.08 -0.76
CA GLU A 466 -0.61 5.24 -0.32
C GLU A 466 0.16 4.93 0.97
N GLU A 467 -0.51 4.33 1.95
CA GLU A 467 0.12 3.86 3.19
C GLU A 467 1.18 2.80 2.89
N PHE A 468 0.91 1.85 1.99
CA PHE A 468 1.88 0.84 1.57
C PHE A 468 3.13 1.50 1.01
N ARG A 469 3.01 2.47 0.08
CA ARG A 469 4.17 3.15 -0.52
C ARG A 469 4.96 3.95 0.51
N SER A 470 4.27 4.62 1.44
CA SER A 470 4.90 5.36 2.54
C SER A 470 5.67 4.43 3.48
N MET A 471 5.02 3.36 3.96
CA MET A 471 5.64 2.36 4.82
C MET A 471 6.80 1.64 4.11
N TRP A 472 6.60 1.26 2.85
CA TRP A 472 7.62 0.59 2.03
C TRP A 472 8.88 1.45 1.88
N ALA A 473 8.72 2.77 1.71
CA ALA A 473 9.84 3.71 1.64
C ALA A 473 10.52 3.93 3.00
N THR A 474 9.78 3.80 4.10
CA THR A 474 10.27 4.04 5.47
C THR A 474 10.97 2.82 6.08
N PHE A 475 10.66 1.60 5.63
CA PHE A 475 11.23 0.39 6.22
C PHE A 475 12.71 0.19 5.88
N ASP A 476 13.51 0.03 6.93
CA ASP A 476 14.97 -0.09 6.83
C ASP A 476 15.43 -1.51 6.46
N TRP A 477 14.71 -2.54 6.91
CA TRP A 477 15.11 -3.93 6.71
C TRP A 477 14.40 -4.55 5.52
N GLU A 478 15.20 -5.05 4.58
CA GLU A 478 14.74 -5.81 3.43
C GLU A 478 15.40 -7.17 3.39
N ASN A 479 14.59 -8.21 3.23
CA ASN A 479 15.04 -9.53 2.85
C ASN A 479 14.50 -9.84 1.46
N SER A 480 15.36 -10.33 0.57
CA SER A 480 14.91 -10.69 -0.76
C SER A 480 15.37 -12.06 -1.21
N LEU A 481 14.40 -12.79 -1.73
CA LEU A 481 14.46 -14.22 -1.92
C LEU A 481 14.13 -14.53 -3.37
N PRO A 482 14.94 -15.36 -4.05
CA PRO A 482 14.60 -15.83 -5.37
C PRO A 482 13.42 -16.80 -5.30
N VAL A 483 12.55 -16.78 -6.31
CA VAL A 483 11.47 -17.74 -6.48
C VAL A 483 11.92 -18.84 -7.43
N LEU A 484 12.01 -20.07 -6.91
CA LEU A 484 12.29 -21.29 -7.65
C LEU A 484 11.20 -22.31 -7.30
N THR A 485 10.21 -22.49 -8.18
CA THR A 485 9.16 -23.50 -7.98
C THR A 485 8.91 -24.34 -9.23
N GLY A 486 8.31 -25.52 -9.02
CA GLY A 486 7.78 -26.38 -10.08
C GLY A 486 6.31 -26.14 -10.39
N LEU A 487 5.70 -25.09 -9.82
CA LEU A 487 4.31 -24.72 -10.10
C LEU A 487 4.22 -24.02 -11.46
N THR A 488 3.12 -24.25 -12.18
CA THR A 488 2.89 -23.73 -13.54
C THR A 488 1.92 -22.53 -13.57
N SER A 489 1.26 -22.22 -12.45
CA SER A 489 0.24 -21.18 -12.34
C SER A 489 0.68 -20.07 -11.38
N LEU A 490 0.62 -18.81 -11.84
CA LEU A 490 1.05 -17.63 -11.07
C LEU A 490 0.10 -17.34 -9.90
N THR A 491 -1.21 -17.50 -10.10
CA THR A 491 -2.23 -17.31 -9.06
C THR A 491 -2.18 -18.40 -7.99
N ASP A 492 -1.93 -19.65 -8.36
CA ASP A 492 -1.77 -20.73 -7.38
C ASP A 492 -0.52 -20.50 -6.52
N TYR A 493 0.54 -19.96 -7.12
CA TYR A 493 1.74 -19.57 -6.39
C TYR A 493 1.48 -18.41 -5.41
N LEU A 494 0.67 -17.41 -5.80
CA LEU A 494 0.25 -16.33 -4.92
C LEU A 494 -0.50 -16.88 -3.70
N HIS A 495 -1.52 -17.73 -3.91
CA HIS A 495 -2.29 -18.33 -2.81
C HIS A 495 -1.44 -19.25 -1.93
N TYR A 496 -0.49 -19.97 -2.52
CA TYR A 496 0.51 -20.73 -1.76
C TYR A 496 1.35 -19.81 -0.86
N PHE A 497 1.82 -18.68 -1.40
CA PHE A 497 2.59 -17.69 -0.64
C PHE A 497 1.76 -17.05 0.49
N GLU A 498 0.50 -16.68 0.22
CA GLU A 498 -0.44 -16.17 1.22
C GLU A 498 -0.63 -17.16 2.38
N LYS A 499 -0.83 -18.44 2.06
CA LYS A 499 -1.04 -19.49 3.07
C LYS A 499 0.19 -19.74 3.95
N ILE A 500 1.38 -19.55 3.41
CA ILE A 500 2.63 -19.77 4.17
C ILE A 500 2.97 -18.58 5.04
N THR A 501 2.75 -17.37 4.51
CA THR A 501 3.16 -16.13 5.17
C THR A 501 2.04 -15.48 6.00
N ASN A 502 0.82 -16.04 5.97
CA ASN A 502 -0.37 -15.45 6.59
C ASN A 502 -0.55 -13.96 6.23
N MET A 503 -0.09 -13.55 5.04
CA MET A 503 -0.21 -12.19 4.55
C MET A 503 -1.45 -12.05 3.68
N LYS A 504 -2.04 -10.85 3.69
CA LYS A 504 -3.18 -10.50 2.84
C LYS A 504 -2.69 -9.76 1.60
N THR A 505 -3.12 -10.19 0.42
CA THR A 505 -2.87 -9.45 -0.82
C THR A 505 -3.69 -8.16 -0.86
N LEU A 506 -3.04 -7.06 -1.22
CA LEU A 506 -3.62 -5.72 -1.37
C LEU A 506 -3.99 -5.43 -2.83
N THR A 507 -3.24 -6.00 -3.77
CA THR A 507 -3.45 -5.84 -5.21
C THR A 507 -4.83 -6.36 -5.61
N THR A 508 -5.57 -5.57 -6.40
CA THR A 508 -6.92 -5.92 -6.87
C THR A 508 -6.89 -7.12 -7.81
N ASP A 509 -7.90 -7.99 -7.72
CA ASP A 509 -8.06 -9.16 -8.61
C ASP A 509 -8.03 -8.79 -10.10
N ALA A 510 -8.54 -7.61 -10.47
CA ALA A 510 -8.46 -7.08 -11.84
C ALA A 510 -7.02 -6.88 -12.34
N ALA A 511 -6.07 -6.56 -11.45
CA ALA A 511 -4.65 -6.46 -11.78
C ALA A 511 -3.92 -7.81 -11.72
N LEU A 512 -4.46 -8.77 -10.94
CA LEU A 512 -3.93 -10.14 -10.85
C LEU A 512 -4.32 -10.99 -12.08
N MET A 513 -5.47 -10.71 -12.71
CA MET A 513 -5.98 -11.39 -13.91
C MET A 513 -5.43 -10.85 -15.23
N SER A 514 -4.22 -10.30 -15.24
CA SER A 514 -3.61 -9.87 -16.50
C SER A 514 -3.11 -11.09 -17.28
N ASP A 515 -3.43 -11.16 -18.57
CA ASP A 515 -2.91 -12.18 -19.52
C ASP A 515 -1.42 -11.96 -19.85
N SER A 516 -0.77 -10.98 -19.21
CA SER A 516 0.68 -10.84 -19.25
C SER A 516 1.25 -11.89 -18.31
N GLY A 517 2.15 -12.76 -18.78
CA GLY A 517 2.80 -13.81 -17.99
C GLY A 517 3.69 -13.30 -16.85
N ILE A 518 3.38 -12.14 -16.27
CA ILE A 518 4.06 -11.45 -15.18
C ILE A 518 2.99 -11.10 -14.14
N LEU A 519 3.24 -11.46 -12.88
CA LEU A 519 2.40 -11.11 -11.75
C LEU A 519 3.21 -10.28 -10.75
N VAL A 520 2.69 -9.10 -10.41
CA VAL A 520 3.21 -8.26 -9.34
C VAL A 520 2.12 -8.07 -8.30
N ALA A 521 2.37 -8.53 -7.07
CA ALA A 521 1.42 -8.43 -5.97
C ALA A 521 2.06 -7.80 -4.73
N ASN A 522 1.34 -6.89 -4.10
CA ASN A 522 1.69 -6.32 -2.81
C ASN A 522 0.88 -7.03 -1.72
N LEU A 523 1.55 -7.43 -0.65
CA LEU A 523 0.93 -8.08 0.50
C LEU A 523 1.31 -7.35 1.79
N ALA A 524 0.41 -7.41 2.77
CA ALA A 524 0.65 -6.86 4.10
C ALA A 524 0.19 -7.80 5.21
N ALA A 525 0.91 -7.73 6.32
CA ALA A 525 0.55 -8.34 7.58
C ALA A 525 1.02 -7.48 8.74
N LYS A 526 0.51 -7.80 9.92
CA LYS A 526 0.85 -7.13 11.16
C LYS A 526 1.09 -8.18 12.24
N SER A 527 2.14 -7.97 13.00
CA SER A 527 2.42 -8.75 14.20
C SER A 527 1.38 -8.45 15.29
N LEU A 528 1.10 -9.42 16.17
CA LEU A 528 0.28 -9.22 17.38
C LEU A 528 0.83 -8.12 18.32
N PHE A 529 2.07 -7.70 18.13
CA PHE A 529 2.74 -6.60 18.84
C PHE A 529 2.60 -5.25 18.12
N GLY A 530 1.88 -5.21 17.01
CA GLY A 530 1.62 -3.99 16.25
C GLY A 530 2.70 -3.61 15.22
N GLU A 531 3.70 -4.48 15.00
CA GLU A 531 4.76 -4.27 14.01
C GLU A 531 4.27 -4.66 12.61
N ASP A 532 4.42 -3.76 11.64
CA ASP A 532 3.95 -3.98 10.27
C ASP A 532 5.02 -4.73 9.42
N ALA A 533 4.55 -5.63 8.56
CA ALA A 533 5.35 -6.42 7.63
C ALA A 533 4.73 -6.36 6.24
N LEU A 534 5.53 -5.94 5.27
CA LEU A 534 5.10 -5.78 3.88
C LEU A 534 5.88 -6.74 2.99
N ALA A 535 5.22 -7.27 1.96
CA ALA A 535 5.86 -8.06 0.93
C ALA A 535 5.47 -7.54 -0.45
N ASN A 536 6.45 -7.56 -1.36
CA ASN A 536 6.26 -7.36 -2.77
C ASN A 536 6.71 -8.64 -3.49
N LEU A 537 5.77 -9.26 -4.18
CA LEU A 537 5.96 -10.43 -5.01
C LEU A 537 6.05 -9.99 -6.46
N SER A 538 7.14 -10.31 -7.14
CA SER A 538 7.29 -10.11 -8.58
C SER A 538 7.73 -11.43 -9.21
N ILE A 539 6.84 -12.04 -9.99
CA ILE A 539 7.07 -13.34 -10.63
C ILE A 539 6.66 -13.30 -12.09
N GLU A 540 7.32 -14.10 -12.91
CA GLU A 540 7.06 -14.27 -14.32
C GLU A 540 7.02 -15.75 -14.67
N LEU A 541 6.20 -16.10 -15.65
CA LEU A 541 6.15 -17.43 -16.24
C LEU A 541 7.09 -17.47 -17.43
N THR A 542 8.22 -18.17 -17.28
CA THR A 542 9.16 -18.41 -18.37
C THR A 542 8.54 -19.34 -19.42
N GLY A 543 8.95 -19.21 -20.69
CA GLY A 543 8.42 -20.03 -21.81
C GLY A 543 8.57 -21.55 -21.67
N GLU A 544 9.38 -22.03 -20.70
CA GLU A 544 9.49 -23.45 -20.32
C GLU A 544 8.40 -23.90 -19.31
N GLY A 545 7.46 -23.03 -18.96
CA GLY A 545 6.40 -23.31 -17.97
C GLY A 545 6.88 -23.21 -16.52
N ARG A 546 8.01 -22.55 -16.28
CA ARG A 546 8.60 -22.37 -14.94
C ARG A 546 8.32 -20.96 -14.41
N ILE A 547 7.98 -20.87 -13.13
CA ILE A 547 7.85 -19.58 -12.45
C ILE A 547 9.23 -19.15 -11.96
N VAL A 548 9.65 -17.96 -12.39
CA VAL A 548 10.88 -17.30 -11.97
C VAL A 548 10.52 -15.94 -11.40
N GLY A 549 11.22 -15.47 -10.38
CA GLY A 549 10.95 -14.16 -9.82
C GLY A 549 11.68 -13.89 -8.53
N ARG A 550 11.24 -12.83 -7.84
CA ARG A 550 11.82 -12.37 -6.60
C ARG A 550 10.72 -11.91 -5.65
N VAL A 551 10.82 -12.37 -4.41
CA VAL A 551 10.02 -11.85 -3.29
C VAL A 551 10.90 -10.88 -2.51
N ARG A 552 10.34 -9.73 -2.15
CA ARG A 552 10.98 -8.76 -1.25
C ARG A 552 10.07 -8.61 -0.04
N ILE A 553 10.59 -8.91 1.13
CA ILE A 553 9.88 -8.75 2.40
C ILE A 553 10.57 -7.62 3.16
N ARG A 554 9.80 -6.60 3.55
CA ARG A 554 10.28 -5.46 4.33
C ARG A 554 9.53 -5.35 5.65
N SER A 555 10.24 -4.97 6.70
CA SER A 555 9.65 -4.67 8.00
C SER A 555 10.51 -3.64 8.74
N ARG A 556 9.94 -3.05 9.80
CA ARG A 556 10.69 -2.20 10.73
C ARG A 556 11.71 -2.99 11.54
N THR A 557 11.42 -4.26 11.84
CA THR A 557 12.25 -5.12 12.69
C THR A 557 12.93 -6.18 11.83
N GLN A 558 14.24 -6.33 11.99
CA GLN A 558 15.03 -7.31 11.23
C GLN A 558 14.53 -8.75 11.41
N GLY A 559 14.15 -9.11 12.65
CA GLY A 559 13.67 -10.45 13.01
C GLY A 559 12.52 -10.91 12.13
N ILE A 560 11.49 -10.08 11.96
CA ILE A 560 10.33 -10.36 11.13
C ILE A 560 10.72 -10.61 9.66
N ALA A 561 11.49 -9.70 9.07
CA ALA A 561 11.87 -9.78 7.65
C ALA A 561 12.73 -11.03 7.34
N VAL A 562 13.65 -11.38 8.24
CA VAL A 562 14.50 -12.57 8.09
C VAL A 562 13.73 -13.86 8.35
N ALA A 563 12.90 -13.89 9.40
CA ALA A 563 12.15 -15.08 9.79
C ALA A 563 11.12 -15.52 8.75
N LEU A 564 10.32 -14.57 8.24
CA LEU A 564 9.37 -14.81 7.14
C LEU A 564 10.10 -15.38 5.93
N GLY A 565 11.28 -14.84 5.61
CA GLY A 565 12.05 -15.32 4.47
C GLY A 565 12.68 -16.69 4.65
N LYS A 566 13.16 -17.01 5.86
CA LYS A 566 13.67 -18.35 6.20
C LYS A 566 12.57 -19.40 6.06
N LYS A 567 11.38 -19.15 6.59
CA LYS A 567 10.25 -20.09 6.46
C LYS A 567 9.81 -20.27 5.02
N PHE A 568 9.77 -19.17 4.26
CA PHE A 568 9.50 -19.23 2.82
C PHE A 568 10.54 -20.12 2.09
N THR A 569 11.83 -19.96 2.38
CA THR A 569 12.90 -20.76 1.75
C THR A 569 12.81 -22.25 2.12
N LEU A 570 12.47 -22.56 3.39
CA LEU A 570 12.30 -23.94 3.86
C LEU A 570 11.10 -24.62 3.19
N SER A 571 9.96 -23.92 3.08
CA SER A 571 8.75 -24.43 2.43
C SER A 571 8.90 -24.55 0.91
N GLN A 572 9.66 -23.68 0.28
CA GLN A 572 10.00 -23.80 -1.14
C GLN A 572 10.84 -25.06 -1.43
N SER A 573 11.75 -25.41 -0.52
CA SER A 573 12.61 -26.60 -0.66
C SER A 573 11.86 -27.92 -0.50
N SER A 574 10.67 -27.91 0.14
CA SER A 574 9.83 -29.09 0.30
C SER A 574 8.90 -29.34 -0.89
N VAL A 575 8.78 -28.40 -1.82
CA VAL A 575 8.09 -28.60 -3.10
C VAL A 575 9.05 -29.29 -4.08
N PRO A 576 8.77 -30.52 -4.54
CA PRO A 576 9.68 -31.23 -5.44
C PRO A 576 9.92 -30.44 -6.73
N LEU A 577 11.18 -30.16 -7.02
CA LEU A 577 11.59 -29.71 -8.35
C LEU A 577 11.45 -30.91 -9.31
N PRO A 578 10.77 -30.77 -10.47
CA PRO A 578 10.85 -31.79 -11.50
C PRO A 578 12.30 -31.94 -11.99
N PRO A 579 12.74 -33.15 -12.40
CA PRO A 579 14.13 -33.41 -12.72
C PRO A 579 14.60 -32.51 -13.87
N SER A 580 15.67 -31.76 -13.64
CA SER A 580 16.35 -30.99 -14.68
C SER A 580 16.86 -31.94 -15.76
N LYS A 581 16.44 -31.74 -17.02
CA LYS A 581 17.14 -32.38 -18.14
C LYS A 581 18.57 -31.81 -18.17
N PRO A 582 19.60 -32.65 -18.35
CA PRO A 582 20.96 -32.16 -18.48
C PRO A 582 21.07 -31.25 -19.71
N ALA A 583 21.62 -30.06 -19.50
CA ALA A 583 21.89 -29.10 -20.55
C ALA A 583 22.73 -29.74 -21.67
N ALA A 584 22.27 -29.59 -22.92
CA ALA A 584 23.05 -29.99 -24.08
C ALA A 584 24.38 -29.18 -24.12
N PRO A 585 25.52 -29.81 -24.46
CA PRO A 585 26.80 -29.13 -24.48
C PRO A 585 26.82 -28.04 -25.56
N ALA A 586 27.29 -26.86 -25.17
CA ALA A 586 27.44 -25.69 -26.04
C ALA A 586 28.33 -25.99 -27.25
N GLU A 587 27.83 -25.69 -28.45
CA GLU A 587 28.64 -25.64 -29.67
C GLU A 587 29.72 -24.57 -29.53
N VAL A 588 30.98 -25.00 -29.57
CA VAL A 588 32.14 -24.13 -29.64
C VAL A 588 32.18 -23.49 -31.02
N ALA A 589 31.88 -22.20 -31.09
CA ALA A 589 32.15 -21.37 -32.27
C ALA A 589 33.66 -21.32 -32.49
N ALA A 590 34.13 -21.86 -33.62
CA ALA A 590 35.50 -21.74 -34.06
C ALA A 590 35.76 -20.30 -34.54
N GLU A 591 36.49 -19.53 -33.74
CA GLU A 591 37.14 -18.29 -34.15
C GLU A 591 38.27 -18.61 -35.13
N ASN A 592 38.18 -17.99 -36.30
CA ASN A 592 39.08 -18.15 -37.43
C ASN A 592 40.12 -17.03 -37.36
N ASP A 593 41.21 -17.24 -36.61
CA ASP A 593 42.35 -16.32 -36.59
C ASP A 593 43.26 -16.58 -37.79
N GLY A 594 43.12 -15.71 -38.79
CA GLY A 594 44.10 -15.53 -39.85
C GLY A 594 45.22 -14.62 -39.35
N GLU A 595 46.39 -15.19 -39.08
CA GLU A 595 47.62 -14.43 -38.83
C GLU A 595 48.64 -14.72 -39.95
N THR A 596 48.98 -13.64 -40.65
CA THR A 596 50.03 -13.53 -41.66
C THR A 596 51.42 -13.56 -41.03
N ALA A 597 52.34 -14.40 -41.52
CA ALA A 597 53.77 -14.08 -41.65
C ALA A 597 54.55 -15.17 -42.43
N GLU A 598 55.26 -14.69 -43.46
CA GLU A 598 56.32 -15.30 -44.31
C GLU A 598 55.96 -16.35 -45.36
#